data_AF-A0A315VZ76-F1
#
_entry.id   AF-A0A315VZ76-F1
#
_cell.length_a   1.000
_cell.length_b   1.000
_cell.length_c   1.000
_cell.angle_alpha   90.00
_cell.angle_beta   90.00
_cell.angle_gamma   90.00
#
_symmetry.space_group_name_H-M   'P 1'
#
loop_
_entity.id
_entity.type
_entity.pdbx_description
1 polymer ?
#
loop_
_entity_poly.entity_id
_entity_poly.type
_entity_poly.pdbx_seq_one_letter_code
_entity_poly.pdbx_strand_id
1 'polypeptide(L)'
;MTFKNNPLEQAFRRPNVNLRSNPFTNQYWTTVSHTLPALLYDGYLTLMGHKPRMMKTITRLHKAMMVLEYFTSHSWVWNTDNVAMLLSHMSPEDKKVFNFDVRQLHWAEYMENYCMGTKKYVLNEELSGLPAARKHLNKLRNIRYTFNTILVVLIWRIFIARSQMARNIWYFVVSLCFKFLSYFRASSTMR
;
A
#
# COMPACT_ATOMS: atom_id res chain seq x y z
N MET A 1 -4.73 -11.25 5.92
CA MET A 1 -5.45 -10.62 4.80
C MET A 1 -4.53 -9.71 4.00
N THR A 2 -4.41 -9.92 2.70
CA THR A 2 -3.58 -9.03 1.87
C THR A 2 -4.38 -8.64 0.64
N PHE A 3 -4.48 -7.33 0.34
CA PHE A 3 -5.00 -6.80 -0.93
C PHE A 3 -4.29 -7.37 -2.18
N LYS A 4 -3.20 -8.13 -1.98
CA LYS A 4 -2.53 -8.92 -3.00
C LYS A 4 -3.37 -10.11 -3.47
N ASN A 5 -4.04 -10.82 -2.56
CA ASN A 5 -4.81 -12.02 -2.87
C ASN A 5 -6.24 -11.65 -3.26
N ASN A 6 -6.87 -10.76 -2.49
CA ASN A 6 -8.26 -10.34 -2.68
C ASN A 6 -8.33 -8.81 -2.92
N PRO A 7 -7.90 -8.33 -4.11
CA PRO A 7 -7.97 -6.91 -4.44
C PRO A 7 -9.39 -6.41 -4.72
N LEU A 8 -9.61 -5.12 -4.44
CA LEU A 8 -10.79 -4.39 -4.91
C LEU A 8 -10.69 -4.11 -6.41
N GLU A 9 -11.84 -3.97 -7.05
CA GLU A 9 -11.92 -3.62 -8.46
C GLU A 9 -11.57 -2.15 -8.68
N GLN A 10 -11.11 -1.84 -9.91
CA GLN A 10 -10.89 -0.46 -10.37
C GLN A 10 -9.99 0.43 -9.49
N ALA A 11 -9.11 -0.16 -8.67
CA ALA A 11 -8.21 0.59 -7.80
C ALA A 11 -7.41 1.63 -8.61
N PHE A 12 -7.46 2.90 -8.22
CA PHE A 12 -6.69 3.96 -8.90
C PHE A 12 -5.18 3.81 -8.68
N ARG A 13 -4.79 3.42 -7.47
CA ARG A 13 -3.41 3.16 -7.06
C ARG A 13 -3.39 1.93 -6.16
N ARG A 14 -2.24 1.25 -6.08
CA ARG A 14 -2.06 0.18 -5.08
C ARG A 14 -2.22 0.78 -3.67
N PRO A 15 -3.13 0.25 -2.83
CA PRO A 15 -3.31 0.72 -1.47
C PRO A 15 -2.01 0.58 -0.67
N ASN A 16 -1.66 1.62 0.09
CA ASN A 16 -0.52 1.60 1.00
C ASN A 16 -0.86 2.46 2.22
N VAL A 17 -1.28 1.81 3.31
CA VAL A 17 -1.66 2.47 4.54
C VAL A 17 -0.46 2.48 5.48
N ASN A 18 -0.05 3.66 5.92
CA ASN A 18 0.97 3.82 6.95
C ASN A 18 0.46 4.83 7.97
N LEU A 19 0.26 4.38 9.19
CA LEU A 19 -0.03 5.26 10.32
C LEU A 19 1.31 5.84 10.81
N ARG A 20 1.36 7.15 11.01
CA ARG A 20 2.58 7.86 11.42
C ARG A 20 2.26 8.78 12.58
N SER A 21 3.09 8.73 13.61
CA SER A 21 2.99 9.63 14.76
C SER A 21 3.56 11.02 14.49
N ASN A 22 4.57 11.13 13.61
CA ASN A 22 5.21 12.42 13.28
C ASN A 22 4.33 13.24 12.31
N PRO A 23 3.81 14.42 12.72
CA PRO A 23 2.93 15.24 11.89
C PRO A 23 3.63 15.78 10.62
N PHE A 24 4.90 16.16 10.71
CA PHE A 24 5.66 16.67 9.56
C PHE A 24 5.83 15.59 8.49
N THR A 25 6.19 14.38 8.91
CA THR A 25 6.32 13.25 7.98
C THR A 25 4.96 12.88 7.39
N ASN A 26 3.88 12.92 8.18
CA ASN A 26 2.53 12.68 7.71
C ASN A 26 2.09 13.72 6.66
N GLN A 27 2.35 15.00 6.91
CA GLN A 27 2.03 16.09 5.98
C GLN A 27 2.81 15.99 4.68
N TYR A 28 4.11 15.69 4.74
CA TYR A 28 4.95 15.45 3.57
C TYR A 28 4.36 14.33 2.68
N TRP A 29 4.10 13.16 3.27
CA TRP A 29 3.56 12.04 2.51
C TRP A 29 2.15 12.30 2.00
N THR A 30 1.31 12.97 2.78
CA THR A 30 -0.02 13.40 2.35
C THR A 30 0.07 14.29 1.11
N THR A 31 0.96 15.29 1.14
CA THR A 31 1.15 16.21 0.03
C THR A 31 1.65 15.49 -1.22
N VAL A 32 2.71 14.69 -1.09
CA VAL A 32 3.37 14.02 -2.23
C VAL A 32 2.57 12.84 -2.77
N SER A 33 1.86 12.10 -1.92
CA SER A 33 1.17 10.86 -2.33
C SER A 33 -0.31 11.02 -2.59
N HIS A 34 -0.98 12.02 -2.00
CA HIS A 34 -2.42 12.22 -2.14
C HIS A 34 -2.71 13.53 -2.90
N THR A 35 -2.23 14.67 -2.38
CA THR A 35 -2.62 16.01 -2.89
C THR A 35 -2.03 16.31 -4.27
N LEU A 36 -0.71 16.23 -4.44
CA LEU A 36 -0.06 16.53 -5.71
C LEU A 36 -0.54 15.64 -6.86
N PRO A 37 -0.62 14.29 -6.71
CA PRO A 37 -1.14 13.44 -7.79
C PRO A 37 -2.61 13.74 -8.14
N ALA A 38 -3.43 14.07 -7.14
CA ALA A 38 -4.82 14.42 -7.38
C ALA A 38 -4.98 15.73 -8.16
N LEU A 39 -4.19 16.74 -7.80
CA LEU A 39 -4.16 18.02 -8.50
C LEU A 39 -3.68 17.87 -9.94
N LEU A 40 -2.60 17.11 -10.17
CA LEU A 40 -2.08 16.84 -11.52
C LEU A 40 -3.11 16.10 -12.38
N TYR A 41 -3.81 15.12 -11.81
CA TYR A 41 -4.84 14.37 -12.53
C TYR A 41 -6.05 15.24 -12.87
N ASP A 42 -6.50 16.10 -11.94
CA ASP A 42 -7.59 17.04 -12.20
C ASP A 42 -7.20 18.13 -13.22
N GLY A 43 -5.95 18.58 -13.21
CA GLY A 43 -5.40 19.44 -14.24
C GLY A 43 -5.43 18.77 -15.62
N TYR A 44 -4.97 17.52 -15.71
CA TYR A 44 -5.05 16.72 -16.93
C TYR A 44 -6.50 16.57 -17.44
N LEU A 45 -7.44 16.23 -16.54
CA LEU A 45 -8.86 16.14 -16.92
C LEU A 45 -9.38 17.46 -17.47
N THR A 46 -9.06 18.57 -16.80
CA THR A 46 -9.50 19.91 -17.22
C THR A 46 -8.96 20.27 -18.61
N LEU A 47 -7.68 19.96 -18.89
CA LEU A 47 -7.06 20.17 -20.20
C LEU A 47 -7.72 19.33 -21.31
N MET A 48 -8.23 18.15 -20.96
CA MET A 48 -8.98 17.27 -21.88
C MET A 48 -10.48 17.64 -21.98
N GLY A 49 -10.92 18.75 -21.38
CA GLY A 49 -12.33 19.17 -21.37
C GLY A 49 -13.22 18.35 -20.42
N HIS A 50 -12.63 17.55 -19.53
CA HIS A 50 -13.34 16.76 -18.54
C HIS A 50 -13.42 17.47 -17.18
N LYS A 51 -14.46 17.14 -16.41
CA LYS A 51 -14.66 17.69 -15.07
C LYS A 51 -13.65 17.11 -14.05
N PRO A 52 -12.94 17.95 -13.27
CA PRO A 52 -12.05 17.48 -12.21
C PRO A 52 -12.83 16.73 -11.11
N ARG A 53 -12.26 15.66 -10.55
CA ARG A 53 -12.93 14.77 -9.59
C ARG A 53 -12.03 14.16 -8.51
N MET A 54 -10.71 14.13 -8.71
CA MET A 54 -9.79 13.42 -7.83
C MET A 54 -9.55 14.19 -6.54
N MET A 55 -9.42 15.52 -6.58
CA MET A 55 -9.30 16.34 -5.38
C MET A 55 -10.52 16.17 -4.47
N LYS A 56 -11.73 16.13 -5.04
CA LYS A 56 -12.96 15.84 -4.27
C LYS A 56 -12.90 14.48 -3.58
N THR A 57 -12.33 13.48 -4.23
CA THR A 57 -12.17 12.12 -3.69
C THR A 57 -11.16 12.11 -2.55
N ILE A 58 -9.99 12.73 -2.73
CA ILE A 58 -8.95 12.84 -1.69
C ILE A 58 -9.44 13.64 -0.48
N THR A 59 -10.17 14.73 -0.68
CA THR A 59 -10.74 15.51 0.43
C THR A 59 -11.71 14.66 1.27
N ARG A 60 -12.54 13.83 0.64
CA ARG A 60 -13.43 12.90 1.36
C ARG A 60 -12.64 11.85 2.13
N LEU A 61 -11.60 11.29 1.53
CA LEU A 61 -10.70 10.35 2.19
C LEU A 61 -10.04 10.98 3.42
N HIS A 62 -9.50 12.19 3.31
CA HIS A 62 -8.88 12.89 4.44
C HIS A 62 -9.86 13.19 5.57
N LYS A 63 -11.11 13.58 5.25
CA LYS A 63 -12.15 13.72 6.28
C LYS A 63 -12.39 12.42 7.05
N ALA A 64 -12.49 11.29 6.35
CA ALA A 64 -12.63 9.99 6.99
C ALA A 64 -11.40 9.64 7.85
N MET A 65 -10.19 9.92 7.36
CA MET A 65 -8.96 9.70 8.12
C MET A 65 -8.90 10.54 9.40
N MET A 66 -9.30 11.81 9.37
CA MET A 66 -9.33 12.67 10.57
C MET A 66 -10.28 12.13 11.64
N VAL A 67 -11.46 11.62 11.23
CA VAL A 67 -12.41 11.01 12.18
C VAL A 67 -11.81 9.76 12.83
N LEU A 68 -11.03 8.98 12.08
CA LEU A 68 -10.41 7.74 12.57
C LEU A 68 -9.15 7.98 13.40
N GLU A 69 -8.49 9.12 13.23
CA GLU A 69 -7.18 9.41 13.82
C GLU A 69 -7.15 9.19 15.32
N TYR A 70 -8.16 9.69 16.05
CA TYR A 70 -8.25 9.52 17.49
C TYR A 70 -8.21 8.04 17.92
N PHE A 71 -8.96 7.20 17.22
CA PHE A 71 -9.05 5.77 17.53
C PHE A 71 -7.78 5.01 17.13
N THR A 72 -7.14 5.40 16.03
CA THR A 72 -5.98 4.68 15.47
C THR A 72 -4.63 5.12 16.04
N SER A 73 -4.53 6.33 16.58
CA SER A 73 -3.27 6.92 17.04
C SER A 73 -3.07 6.86 18.56
N HIS A 74 -4.05 6.35 19.31
CA HIS A 74 -3.97 6.17 20.75
C HIS A 74 -3.93 4.69 21.13
N SER A 75 -3.28 4.39 22.25
CA SER A 75 -3.31 3.06 22.85
C SER A 75 -4.48 2.96 23.81
N TRP A 76 -5.16 1.82 23.75
CA TRP A 76 -6.36 1.56 24.53
C TRP A 76 -6.12 0.33 25.38
N VAL A 77 -6.29 0.47 26.69
CA VAL A 77 -6.28 -0.66 27.62
C VAL A 77 -7.73 -1.00 27.93
N TRP A 78 -8.18 -2.14 27.42
CA TRP A 78 -9.52 -2.65 27.66
C TRP A 78 -9.51 -3.62 28.83
N ASN A 79 -10.25 -3.31 29.89
CA ASN A 79 -10.50 -4.26 30.97
C ASN A 79 -11.64 -5.21 30.57
N THR A 80 -11.43 -6.51 30.76
CA THR A 80 -12.42 -7.56 30.43
C THR A 80 -12.75 -8.46 31.61
N ASP A 81 -12.43 -8.05 32.83
CA ASP A 81 -12.53 -8.87 34.04
C ASP A 81 -13.96 -9.30 34.32
N ASN A 82 -14.93 -8.39 34.16
CA ASN A 82 -16.35 -8.70 34.33
C ASN A 82 -16.86 -9.69 33.28
N VAL A 83 -16.36 -9.64 32.04
CA VAL A 83 -16.73 -10.57 30.97
C VAL A 83 -16.18 -11.97 31.28
N ALA A 84 -14.91 -12.03 31.72
CA ALA A 84 -14.27 -13.28 32.12
C ALA A 84 -14.96 -13.90 33.36
N MET A 85 -15.29 -13.07 34.36
CA MET A 85 -16.02 -13.48 35.56
C MET A 85 -17.43 -14.00 35.22
N LEU A 86 -18.15 -13.31 34.34
CA LEU A 86 -19.47 -13.78 33.92
C LEU A 86 -19.36 -15.14 33.22
N LEU A 87 -18.41 -15.29 32.30
CA LEU A 87 -18.15 -16.58 31.64
C LEU A 87 -17.77 -17.68 32.63
N SER A 88 -17.07 -17.40 33.73
CA SER A 88 -16.72 -18.45 34.69
C SER A 88 -17.93 -18.95 35.47
N HIS A 89 -18.94 -18.11 35.72
CA HIS A 89 -20.12 -18.44 36.52
C HIS A 89 -21.29 -19.01 35.70
N MET A 90 -21.26 -18.90 34.37
CA MET A 90 -22.33 -19.46 33.52
C MET A 90 -22.32 -20.99 33.52
N SER A 91 -23.52 -21.57 33.45
CA SER A 91 -23.71 -23.00 33.20
C SER A 91 -23.19 -23.39 31.79
N PRO A 92 -22.83 -24.65 31.55
CA PRO A 92 -22.49 -25.12 30.20
C PRO A 92 -23.61 -24.87 29.18
N GLU A 93 -24.87 -25.01 29.61
CA GLU A 93 -26.06 -24.77 28.79
C GLU A 93 -26.15 -23.29 28.37
N ASP A 94 -26.00 -22.37 29.32
CA ASP A 94 -26.07 -20.93 29.03
C ASP A 94 -24.91 -20.48 28.15
N LYS A 95 -23.71 -21.02 28.33
CA LYS A 95 -22.57 -20.72 27.45
C LYS A 95 -22.84 -21.11 26.00
N LYS A 96 -23.58 -22.19 25.79
CA LYS A 96 -23.95 -22.67 24.45
C LYS A 96 -25.03 -21.79 23.83
N VAL A 97 -26.03 -21.38 24.61
CA VAL A 97 -27.14 -20.53 24.13
C VAL A 97 -26.67 -19.09 23.88
N PHE A 98 -25.85 -18.55 24.78
CA PHE A 98 -25.37 -17.16 24.76
C PHE A 98 -23.85 -17.10 24.62
N ASN A 99 -23.32 -17.61 23.52
CA ASN A 99 -21.87 -17.61 23.31
C ASN A 99 -21.36 -16.21 22.94
N PHE A 100 -20.59 -15.59 23.84
CA PHE A 100 -19.84 -14.35 23.60
C PHE A 100 -18.33 -14.53 23.84
N ASP A 101 -17.85 -15.77 23.89
CA ASP A 101 -16.43 -16.06 24.06
C ASP A 101 -15.67 -15.91 22.74
N VAL A 102 -15.15 -14.70 22.52
CA VAL A 102 -14.40 -14.35 21.31
C VAL A 102 -13.07 -15.09 21.16
N ARG A 103 -12.58 -15.78 22.21
CA ARG A 103 -11.32 -16.56 22.15
C ARG A 103 -11.45 -17.80 21.25
N GLN A 104 -12.68 -18.25 21.02
CA GLN A 104 -12.97 -19.37 20.14
C GLN A 104 -12.86 -19.00 18.65
N LEU A 105 -12.80 -17.69 18.33
CA LEU A 105 -12.70 -17.22 16.96
C LEU A 105 -11.29 -17.43 16.40
N HIS A 106 -11.22 -18.05 15.23
CA HIS A 106 -10.01 -18.00 14.40
C HIS A 106 -9.95 -16.62 13.69
N TRP A 107 -9.37 -15.63 14.38
CA TRP A 107 -9.40 -14.22 13.96
C TRP A 107 -8.91 -13.98 12.53
N ALA A 108 -7.93 -14.74 12.05
CA ALA A 108 -7.42 -14.57 10.69
C ALA A 108 -8.48 -14.90 9.63
N GLU A 109 -9.21 -16.00 9.83
CA GLU A 109 -10.30 -16.42 8.94
C GLU A 109 -11.52 -15.50 9.08
N TYR A 110 -11.87 -15.13 10.32
CA TYR A 110 -12.93 -14.17 10.57
C TYR A 110 -12.70 -12.86 9.80
N MET A 111 -11.49 -12.30 9.89
CA MET A 111 -11.14 -11.07 9.18
C MET A 111 -11.14 -11.24 7.66
N GLU A 112 -10.74 -12.40 7.14
CA GLU A 112 -10.82 -12.69 5.72
C GLU A 112 -12.28 -12.76 5.24
N ASN A 113 -13.13 -13.52 5.93
CA ASN A 113 -14.56 -13.63 5.64
C ASN A 113 -15.27 -12.27 5.74
N TYR A 114 -14.97 -11.48 6.77
CA TYR A 114 -15.49 -10.12 6.93
C TYR A 114 -15.18 -9.25 5.69
N CYS A 115 -13.95 -9.30 5.20
CA CYS A 115 -13.55 -8.47 4.08
C CYS A 115 -14.08 -8.98 2.73
N MET A 116 -14.15 -10.30 2.56
CA MET A 116 -14.79 -10.91 1.39
C MET A 116 -16.29 -10.59 1.36
N GLY A 117 -16.97 -10.65 2.50
CA GLY A 117 -18.36 -10.23 2.66
C GLY A 117 -18.55 -8.74 2.34
N THR A 118 -17.67 -7.88 2.86
CA THR A 118 -17.68 -6.44 2.53
C THR A 118 -17.54 -6.21 1.02
N LYS A 119 -16.57 -6.88 0.36
CA LYS A 119 -16.39 -6.79 -1.09
C LYS A 119 -17.65 -7.19 -1.86
N LYS A 120 -18.25 -8.32 -1.50
CA LYS A 120 -19.43 -8.86 -2.21
C LYS A 120 -20.71 -8.06 -1.94
N TYR A 121 -21.01 -7.78 -0.67
CA TYR A 121 -22.33 -7.28 -0.28
C TYR A 121 -22.38 -5.77 -0.07
N VAL A 122 -21.28 -5.13 0.35
CA VAL A 122 -21.23 -3.68 0.58
C VAL A 122 -20.73 -2.94 -0.66
N LEU A 123 -19.68 -3.46 -1.29
CA LEU A 123 -19.11 -2.88 -2.50
C LEU A 123 -19.75 -3.41 -3.79
N ASN A 124 -20.59 -4.44 -3.69
CA ASN A 124 -21.28 -5.08 -4.82
C ASN A 124 -20.31 -5.55 -5.91
N GLU A 125 -19.14 -6.08 -5.52
CA GLU A 125 -18.12 -6.59 -6.43
C GLU A 125 -18.20 -8.12 -6.55
N GLU A 126 -18.21 -8.63 -7.77
CA GLU A 126 -18.27 -10.07 -8.05
C GLU A 126 -16.94 -10.77 -7.79
N LEU A 127 -16.99 -11.98 -7.23
CA LEU A 127 -15.76 -12.74 -6.93
C LEU A 127 -15.08 -13.26 -8.21
N SER A 128 -15.83 -13.42 -9.29
CA SER A 128 -15.31 -13.77 -10.62
C SER A 128 -14.37 -12.70 -11.18
N GLY A 129 -14.47 -11.44 -10.72
CA GLY A 129 -13.59 -10.33 -11.12
C GLY A 129 -12.20 -10.35 -10.49
N LEU A 130 -11.95 -11.21 -9.50
CA LEU A 130 -10.67 -11.26 -8.77
C LEU A 130 -9.42 -11.46 -9.65
N PRO A 131 -9.40 -12.35 -10.65
CA PRO A 131 -8.25 -12.50 -11.55
C PRO A 131 -7.93 -11.20 -12.30
N ALA A 132 -8.96 -10.49 -12.79
CA ALA A 132 -8.80 -9.22 -13.50
C ALA A 132 -8.27 -8.13 -12.54
N ALA A 133 -8.83 -8.03 -11.34
CA ALA A 133 -8.37 -7.09 -10.32
C ALA A 133 -6.90 -7.35 -9.89
N ARG A 134 -6.48 -8.61 -9.78
CA ARG A 134 -5.06 -8.98 -9.54
C ARG A 134 -4.15 -8.54 -10.69
N LYS A 135 -4.56 -8.77 -11.95
CA LYS A 135 -3.82 -8.31 -13.14
C LYS A 135 -3.70 -6.79 -13.16
N HIS A 136 -4.77 -6.07 -12.81
CA HIS A 136 -4.78 -4.61 -12.70
C HIS A 136 -3.79 -4.10 -11.64
N LEU A 137 -3.79 -4.69 -10.43
CA LEU A 137 -2.81 -4.32 -9.41
C LEU A 137 -1.36 -4.60 -9.83
N ASN A 138 -1.11 -5.68 -10.58
CA ASN A 138 0.21 -5.97 -11.13
C ASN A 138 0.62 -4.93 -12.19
N LYS A 139 -0.30 -4.49 -13.04
CA LYS A 139 -0.07 -3.39 -13.99
C LYS A 139 0.30 -2.10 -13.23
N LEU A 140 -0.45 -1.74 -12.20
CA LEU A 140 -0.15 -0.57 -11.37
C LEU A 140 1.21 -0.67 -10.65
N ARG A 141 1.60 -1.87 -10.22
CA ARG A 141 2.93 -2.12 -9.65
C ARG A 141 4.01 -1.84 -10.69
N ASN A 142 3.84 -2.37 -11.90
CA ASN A 142 4.81 -2.20 -12.98
C ASN A 142 4.91 -0.72 -13.38
N ILE A 143 3.79 -0.01 -13.50
CA ILE A 143 3.77 1.45 -13.75
C ILE A 143 4.60 2.19 -12.70
N ARG A 144 4.39 1.89 -11.41
CA ARG A 144 5.18 2.51 -10.33
C ARG A 144 6.67 2.21 -10.45
N TYR A 145 7.05 0.96 -10.72
CA TYR A 145 8.45 0.61 -10.88
C TYR A 145 9.08 1.30 -12.08
N THR A 146 8.43 1.26 -13.25
CA THR A 146 8.89 1.96 -14.45
C THR A 146 9.07 3.45 -14.20
N PHE A 147 8.07 4.10 -13.59
CA PHE A 147 8.15 5.52 -13.24
C PHE A 147 9.33 5.83 -12.31
N ASN A 148 9.49 5.06 -11.24
CA ASN A 148 10.59 5.24 -10.29
C ASN A 148 11.96 4.99 -10.96
N THR A 149 12.08 3.97 -11.80
CA THR A 149 13.31 3.69 -12.55
C THR A 149 13.65 4.84 -13.49
N ILE A 150 12.69 5.38 -14.23
CA ILE A 150 12.90 6.55 -15.09
C ILE A 150 13.36 7.76 -14.27
N LEU A 151 12.70 8.06 -13.15
CA LEU A 151 13.10 9.16 -12.27
C LEU A 151 14.54 9.01 -11.76
N VAL A 152 14.91 7.81 -11.28
CA VAL A 152 16.27 7.53 -10.81
C VAL A 152 17.28 7.73 -11.94
N VAL A 153 16.99 7.23 -13.14
CA VAL A 153 17.87 7.40 -14.32
C VAL A 153 18.03 8.88 -14.67
N LEU A 154 16.95 9.67 -14.67
CA LEU A 154 17.00 11.10 -14.97
C LEU A 154 17.81 11.88 -13.92
N ILE A 155 17.55 11.63 -12.63
CA ILE A 155 18.31 12.25 -11.53
C ILE A 155 19.79 11.89 -11.65
N TRP A 156 20.10 10.61 -11.90
CA TRP A 156 21.47 10.15 -12.08
C TRP A 156 22.16 10.82 -13.27
N ARG A 157 21.48 10.95 -14.41
CA ARG A 157 22.00 11.64 -15.60
C ARG A 157 22.31 13.10 -15.32
N ILE A 158 21.41 13.82 -14.64
CA ILE A 158 21.63 15.23 -14.26
C ILE A 158 22.81 15.33 -13.29
N PHE A 159 22.88 14.45 -12.29
CA PHE A 159 23.94 14.45 -11.30
C PHE A 159 25.34 14.24 -11.91
N ILE A 160 25.50 13.24 -12.79
CA ILE A 160 26.75 13.01 -13.54
C ILE A 160 27.07 14.19 -14.46
N ALA A 161 26.08 14.76 -15.14
CA ALA A 161 26.32 15.89 -16.03
C ALA A 161 26.87 17.11 -15.27
N ARG A 162 26.45 17.30 -14.01
CA ARG A 162 26.83 18.46 -13.18
C ARG A 162 28.04 18.23 -12.28
N SER A 163 28.47 16.99 -12.04
CA SER A 163 29.59 16.69 -11.13
C SER A 163 30.73 15.94 -11.82
N GLN A 164 31.90 16.58 -11.92
CA GLN A 164 33.12 15.94 -12.46
C GLN A 164 33.56 14.74 -11.59
N MET A 165 33.45 14.86 -10.27
CA MET A 165 33.74 13.76 -9.35
C MET A 165 32.82 12.56 -9.60
N ALA A 166 31.52 12.80 -9.79
CA ALA A 166 30.56 11.74 -10.11
C ALA A 166 30.86 11.06 -11.44
N ARG A 167 31.25 11.82 -12.48
CA ARG A 167 31.73 11.25 -13.76
C ARG A 167 32.92 10.32 -13.56
N ASN A 168 33.94 10.79 -12.83
CA ASN A 168 35.16 10.04 -12.61
C ASN A 168 34.90 8.74 -11.86
N ILE A 169 34.10 8.79 -10.79
CA ILE A 169 33.68 7.60 -10.04
C ILE A 169 32.88 6.65 -10.94
N TRP A 170 31.95 7.17 -11.74
CA TRP A 170 31.16 6.35 -12.66
C TRP A 170 32.03 5.61 -13.69
N TYR A 171 32.96 6.31 -14.36
CA TYR A 171 33.87 5.68 -15.31
C TYR A 171 34.77 4.64 -14.63
N PHE A 172 35.24 4.92 -13.41
CA PHE A 172 36.01 3.95 -12.63
C PHE A 172 35.20 2.68 -12.34
N VAL A 173 33.97 2.81 -11.83
CA VAL A 173 33.08 1.67 -11.55
C VAL A 173 32.77 0.88 -12.82
N VAL A 174 32.42 1.55 -13.91
CA VAL A 174 32.16 0.91 -15.21
C VAL A 174 33.40 0.15 -15.69
N SER A 175 34.60 0.72 -15.54
CA SER A 175 35.86 0.06 -15.91
C SER A 175 36.13 -1.20 -15.07
N LEU A 176 35.81 -1.19 -13.78
CA LEU A 176 35.92 -2.37 -12.91
C LEU A 176 34.95 -3.46 -13.34
N CYS A 177 33.69 -3.10 -13.65
CA CYS A 177 32.71 -4.07 -14.16
C CYS A 177 33.15 -4.70 -15.48
N PHE A 178 33.67 -3.91 -16.43
CA PHE A 178 34.21 -4.44 -17.68
C PHE A 178 35.39 -5.40 -17.45
N LYS A 179 36.34 -5.02 -16.58
CA LYS A 179 37.48 -5.88 -16.23
C LYS A 179 37.03 -7.19 -15.57
N PHE A 180 36.06 -7.12 -14.67
CA PHE A 180 35.47 -8.27 -14.00
C PHE A 180 34.78 -9.19 -15.01
N LEU A 181 33.92 -8.65 -15.89
CA LEU A 181 33.25 -9.43 -16.93
C LEU A 181 34.24 -10.06 -17.92
N SER A 182 35.30 -9.34 -18.30
CA SER A 182 36.33 -9.90 -19.18
C SER A 182 37.12 -11.03 -18.52
N TYR A 183 37.35 -10.95 -17.21
CA TYR A 183 38.02 -12.00 -16.45
C TYR A 183 37.21 -13.31 -16.42
N PHE A 184 35.90 -13.22 -16.17
CA PHE A 184 35.00 -14.39 -16.23
C PHE A 184 34.90 -14.97 -17.64
N ARG A 185 34.82 -14.09 -18.66
CA ARG A 185 34.78 -14.53 -20.05
C ARG A 185 36.05 -15.29 -20.45
N ALA A 186 37.23 -14.78 -20.09
CA ALA A 186 38.51 -15.45 -20.33
C ALA A 186 38.63 -16.80 -19.57
N SER A 187 38.16 -16.86 -18.32
CA SER A 187 38.15 -18.09 -17.53
C SER A 187 37.21 -19.16 -18.10
N SER A 188 36.07 -18.77 -18.67
CA SER A 188 35.11 -19.70 -19.30
C SER A 188 35.60 -20.32 -20.61
N THR A 189 36.50 -19.65 -21.34
CA THR A 189 37.11 -20.14 -22.60
C THR A 189 38.32 -21.05 -22.39
N MET A 190 38.83 -21.19 -21.16
CA MET A 190 39.98 -22.05 -20.82
C MET A 190 39.57 -23.42 -20.22
N ARG A 191 38.28 -23.75 -20.26
CA ARG A 191 37.73 -25.09 -19.97
C ARG A 191 37.23 -25.72 -21.27
#